data_AF-A0A924UIB8-F1
#
_entry.id   AF-A0A924UIB8-F1
#
_cell.length_a   1.000
_cell.length_b   1.000
_cell.length_c   1.000
_cell.angle_alpha   90.00
_cell.angle_beta   90.00
_cell.angle_gamma   90.00
#
_symmetry.space_group_name_H-M   'P 1'
#
loop_
_entity.id
_entity.type
_entity.pdbx_description
1 polymer ?
#
loop_
_entity_poly.entity_id
_entity_poly.type
_entity_poly.pdbx_seq_one_letter_code
_entity_poly.pdbx_strand_id
1 'polypeptide(L)' 'MSHEVLVVVSKMKQYIKDISEMNTSEEVNQILSDRIRTECETAIENARADGRKTVMARDFR' A
#
# COMPACT_ATOMS: atom_id res chain seq x y z
N MET A 1 -12.47 5.43 -10.01
CA MET A 1 -11.05 5.75 -10.29
C MET A 1 -10.38 4.47 -10.76
N SER A 2 -9.46 4.55 -11.72
CA SER A 2 -8.66 3.41 -12.20
C SER A 2 -7.99 2.69 -11.02
N HIS A 3 -8.01 1.35 -11.01
CA HIS A 3 -7.23 0.54 -10.07
C HIS A 3 -5.75 0.63 -10.43
N GLU A 4 -5.16 1.79 -10.14
CA GLU A 4 -3.75 2.06 -10.36
C GLU A 4 -2.90 1.37 -9.31
N VAL A 5 -1.75 0.88 -9.78
CA VAL A 5 -0.75 0.27 -8.92
C VAL A 5 -0.10 1.37 -8.08
N LEU A 6 -0.17 1.25 -6.76
CA LEU A 6 0.31 2.28 -5.82
C LEU A 6 1.78 2.09 -5.40
N VAL A 7 2.42 1.03 -5.90
CA VAL A 7 3.80 0.67 -5.59
C VAL A 7 4.68 0.67 -6.84
N VAL A 8 5.97 0.93 -6.64
CA VAL A 8 6.97 0.71 -7.70
C VAL A 8 7.19 -0.80 -7.84
N VAL A 9 6.50 -1.41 -8.81
CA VAL A 9 6.47 -2.87 -9.05
C VAL A 9 7.88 -3.47 -9.08
N SER A 10 8.82 -2.84 -9.78
CA SER A 10 10.20 -3.35 -9.89
C SER A 10 10.90 -3.45 -8.54
N LYS A 11 10.75 -2.44 -7.66
CA LYS A 11 11.33 -2.46 -6.31
C LYS A 11 10.70 -3.53 -5.44
N MET A 12 9.38 -3.68 -5.51
CA MET A 12 8.65 -4.70 -4.77
C MET A 12 9.06 -6.12 -5.19
N LYS A 13 9.11 -6.40 -6.50
CA LYS A 13 9.56 -7.69 -7.03
C LYS A 13 11.02 -7.98 -6.66
N GLN A 14 11.89 -6.97 -6.75
CA GLN A 14 13.30 -7.09 -6.33
C GLN A 14 13.40 -7.43 -4.84
N TYR A 15 12.66 -6.73 -3.97
CA TYR A 15 12.65 -7.03 -2.53
C TYR A 15 12.26 -8.49 -2.23
N ILE A 16 11.20 -9.00 -2.87
CA ILE A 16 10.78 -10.41 -2.71
C ILE A 16 11.90 -11.36 -3.18
N LYS A 17 12.53 -11.06 -4.33
CA LYS A 17 13.62 -11.86 -4.88
C LYS A 17 14.83 -11.88 -3.94
N ASP A 18 15.21 -10.74 -3.38
CA ASP A 18 16.40 -10.61 -2.52
C ASP A 18 16.29 -11.41 -1.22
N ILE A 19 15.08 -11.52 -0.65
CA ILE A 19 14.89 -12.19 0.65
C ILE A 19 14.47 -13.65 0.55
N SER A 20 14.02 -14.11 -0.61
CA SER A 20 13.44 -15.47 -0.77
C SER A 20 13.84 -16.22 -2.03
N GLU A 21 14.59 -15.59 -2.93
CA GLU A 21 14.89 -16.08 -4.29
C GLU A 21 13.65 -16.34 -5.17
N MET A 22 12.45 -15.95 -4.73
CA MET A 22 11.20 -16.17 -5.47
C MET A 22 10.97 -15.13 -6.57
N ASN A 23 10.27 -15.57 -7.63
CA ASN A 23 9.67 -14.67 -8.61
C ASN A 23 8.26 -14.28 -8.15
N THR A 24 7.76 -13.13 -8.59
CA THR A 24 6.45 -12.60 -8.20
C THR A 24 5.50 -12.57 -9.40
N SER A 25 4.30 -13.12 -9.27
CA SER A 25 3.27 -13.05 -10.31
C SER A 25 2.72 -11.63 -10.45
N GLU A 26 2.12 -11.33 -11.61
CA GLU A 26 1.62 -9.98 -11.91
C GLU A 26 0.39 -9.61 -11.06
N GLU A 27 -0.45 -10.59 -10.71
CA GLU A 27 -1.64 -10.41 -9.88
C GLU A 27 -1.32 -9.85 -8.49
N VAL A 28 -0.12 -10.14 -7.96
CA VAL A 28 0.36 -9.62 -6.67
C VAL A 28 0.42 -8.09 -6.67
N ASN A 29 0.70 -7.46 -7.81
CA ASN A 29 0.80 -6.00 -7.92
C ASN A 29 -0.52 -5.33 -7.55
N GLN A 30 -1.65 -5.90 -8.01
CA GLN A 30 -2.97 -5.38 -7.70
C GLN A 30 -3.38 -5.67 -6.27
N ILE A 31 -3.17 -6.90 -5.80
CA ILE A 31 -3.49 -7.28 -4.42
C ILE A 31 -2.78 -6.37 -3.41
N LEU A 32 -1.49 -6.07 -3.61
CA LEU A 32 -0.75 -5.19 -2.71
C LEU A 32 -1.20 -3.73 -2.83
N SER A 33 -1.54 -3.28 -4.04
CA SER A 33 -2.08 -1.94 -4.25
C SER A 33 -3.44 -1.76 -3.57
N ASP A 34 -4.29 -2.79 -3.60
CA ASP A 34 -5.58 -2.80 -2.91
C ASP A 34 -5.41 -2.72 -1.40
N ARG A 35 -4.48 -3.50 -0.84
CA ARG A 35 -4.16 -3.42 0.60
C ARG A 35 -3.68 -2.03 1.01
N ILE A 36 -2.76 -1.43 0.26
CA ILE A 36 -2.29 -0.07 0.54
C ILE A 36 -3.45 0.93 0.47
N ARG A 37 -4.38 0.76 -0.47
CA ARG A 37 -5.55 1.62 -0.61
C ARG A 37 -6.45 1.54 0.62
N THR A 38 -6.76 0.33 1.08
CA THR A 38 -7.55 0.10 2.30
C THR A 38 -6.88 0.71 3.54
N GLU A 39 -5.57 0.48 3.73
CA GLU A 39 -4.83 1.06 4.85
C GLU A 39 -4.85 2.60 4.83
N CYS A 40 -4.67 3.19 3.65
CA CYS A 40 -4.75 4.64 3.47
C CYS A 40 -6.16 5.17 3.76
N GLU A 41 -7.22 4.47 3.35
CA GLU A 41 -8.61 4.84 3.63
C GLU A 41 -8.87 4.87 5.14
N THR A 42 -8.46 3.83 5.87
CA THR A 42 -8.56 3.78 7.34
C THR A 42 -7.76 4.91 7.99
N ALA A 43 -6.52 5.16 7.53
CA ALA A 43 -5.70 6.24 8.08
C ALA A 43 -6.29 7.64 7.80
N ILE A 44 -6.94 7.83 6.66
CA ILE A 44 -7.67 9.06 6.33
C ILE A 44 -8.86 9.25 7.28
N GLU A 45 -9.63 8.20 7.56
CA GLU A 45 -10.76 8.26 8.49
C GLU A 45 -10.31 8.63 9.90
N ASN A 46 -9.23 8.00 10.39
CA ASN A 46 -8.63 8.31 11.69
C ASN A 46 -8.15 9.77 11.76
N ALA A 47 -7.49 10.27 10.71
CA ALA A 47 -7.05 11.66 10.64
C ALA A 47 -8.24 12.65 10.65
N ARG A 48 -9.31 12.32 9.93
CA ARG A 48 -10.54 13.13 9.87
C ARG A 48 -11.27 13.15 11.20
N ALA A 49 -11.35 12.02 11.91
CA ALA A 49 -11.96 11.94 13.23
C ALA A 49 -11.25 12.85 14.24
N ASP A 50 -9.95 13.03 14.09
CA ASP A 50 -9.13 13.96 14.89
C ASP A 50 -9.16 15.42 14.38
N GLY A 51 -9.99 15.75 13.38
CA GLY A 51 -10.12 17.10 12.82
C GLY A 51 -8.91 17.55 11.98
N ARG A 52 -8.04 16.64 11.56
CA ARG A 52 -6.82 16.93 10.79
C ARG A 52 -7.03 16.79 9.29
N LYS A 53 -6.22 17.53 8.53
CA LYS A 53 -6.11 17.41 7.06
C LYS A 53 -4.85 16.67 6.61
N THR A 54 -4.04 16.21 7.56
CA THR A 54 -2.78 15.51 7.31
C THR A 54 -2.87 14.14 7.98
N VAL A 55 -2.71 13.09 7.17
CA VAL A 55 -2.53 11.71 7.64
C VAL A 55 -1.13 11.61 8.25
N MET A 56 -1.05 11.08 9.46
CA MET A 56 0.19 10.91 10.21
C MET A 56 0.44 9.42 10.45
N ALA A 57 1.68 9.05 10.78
CA ALA A 57 2.03 7.65 11.05
C ALA A 57 1.12 6.98 12.10
N ARG A 58 0.69 7.74 13.12
CA ARG A 58 -0.24 7.27 14.16
C ARG A 58 -1.65 6.92 13.66
N ASP A 59 -1.98 7.21 12.41
CA ASP A 59 -3.28 6.92 11.82
C ASP A 59 -3.34 5.50 11.21
N PHE A 60 -2.19 4.88 10.99
CA PHE A 60 -2.06 3.47 10.60
C PHE A 60 -1.96 2.64 11.88
N ARG A 61 -3.05 1.98 12.28
CA ARG A 61 -3.18 1.23 13.54
C ARG A 61 -3.80 -0.14 13.30
#